data_AF-A0AA37QJ85-F1
#
_entry.id   AF-A0AA37QJ85-F1
#
_cell.length_a   1.000
_cell.length_b   1.000
_cell.length_c   1.000
_cell.angle_alpha   90.00
_cell.angle_beta   90.00
_cell.angle_gamma   90.00
#
_symmetry.space_group_name_H-M   'P 1'
#
loop_
_entity.id
_entity.type
_entity.pdbx_description
1 polymer ?
#
loop_
_entity_poly.entity_id
_entity_poly.type
_entity_poly.pdbx_seq_one_letter_code
_entity_poly.pdbx_strand_id
1 'polypeptide(L)'
;MAERQVRARDPHVDDLPPVERPPRTGDSRIERMAVERVRASVAAMPASLVVQLALWPDELARWARAERVAESVVYNLLARRKPYVRIRERLAAHLGVPTGHLAMLVDGAPADTDASGAPEPTADGAPGWRRRTGTNPLELRAVARVEREVAAMPAATVVGLAMWPETLTEWARLRGLQPSAVWATLAGTPSEHVATALARRLDVSVREVLALIEAERRPAGAGSLLEVARPAAELATTTVPVVDEPRAPEPTAAAAPPAPAVPRSTAPRDQLSLGL
;
A
#
# COMPACT_ATOMS: atom_id res chain seq x y z
N MET A 1 -60.87 -11.82 -20.86
CA MET A 1 -59.77 -12.23 -21.74
C MET A 1 -58.67 -11.20 -21.62
N ALA A 2 -57.53 -11.55 -21.04
CA ALA A 2 -56.36 -10.68 -20.92
C ALA A 2 -55.11 -11.54 -21.12
N GLU A 3 -54.49 -11.39 -22.29
CA GLU A 3 -53.25 -12.08 -22.66
C GLU A 3 -52.07 -11.43 -21.94
N ARG A 4 -51.43 -12.18 -21.04
CA ARG A 4 -50.07 -11.88 -20.56
C ARG A 4 -49.08 -12.49 -21.55
N GLN A 5 -48.50 -11.66 -22.40
CA GLN A 5 -47.30 -12.02 -23.15
C GLN A 5 -46.14 -12.24 -22.18
N VAL A 6 -45.80 -13.51 -21.97
CA VAL A 6 -44.53 -13.93 -21.37
C VAL A 6 -43.47 -13.72 -22.46
N ARG A 7 -42.63 -12.68 -22.31
CA ARG A 7 -41.41 -12.52 -23.11
C ARG A 7 -40.52 -13.74 -22.84
N ALA A 8 -40.38 -14.60 -23.84
CA ALA A 8 -39.39 -15.65 -23.86
C ALA A 8 -38.00 -15.01 -23.68
N ARG A 9 -37.28 -15.45 -22.66
CA ARG A 9 -35.90 -15.11 -22.37
C ARG A 9 -35.04 -15.93 -23.33
N ASP A 10 -34.31 -15.27 -24.23
CA ASP A 10 -33.43 -15.94 -25.20
C ASP A 10 -32.45 -16.87 -24.50
N PRO A 11 -32.46 -18.19 -24.77
CA PRO A 11 -31.60 -19.17 -24.09
C PRO A 11 -30.21 -19.32 -24.73
N HIS A 12 -29.68 -18.29 -25.41
CA HIS A 12 -28.46 -18.41 -26.23
C HIS A 12 -27.32 -17.44 -25.88
N VAL A 13 -27.37 -16.78 -24.72
CA VAL A 13 -26.26 -15.90 -24.27
C VAL A 13 -25.33 -16.57 -23.26
N ASP A 14 -25.71 -17.74 -22.71
CA ASP A 14 -24.97 -18.40 -21.62
C ASP A 14 -23.88 -19.40 -22.06
N ASP A 15 -23.65 -19.60 -23.37
CA ASP A 15 -22.72 -20.62 -23.90
C ASP A 15 -21.49 -20.05 -24.63
N LEU A 16 -21.15 -18.77 -24.43
CA LEU A 16 -19.85 -18.28 -24.90
C LEU A 16 -18.76 -18.90 -24.00
N PRO A 17 -17.79 -19.66 -24.56
CA PRO A 17 -16.67 -20.14 -23.76
C PRO A 17 -16.01 -18.94 -23.08
N PRO A 18 -15.54 -19.09 -21.82
CA PRO A 18 -14.80 -18.01 -21.18
C PRO A 18 -13.68 -17.64 -22.12
N VAL A 19 -13.68 -16.37 -22.58
CA VAL A 19 -12.60 -15.86 -23.42
C VAL A 19 -11.33 -16.02 -22.59
N GLU A 20 -10.56 -17.08 -22.87
CA GLU A 20 -9.25 -17.30 -22.27
C GLU A 20 -8.39 -16.12 -22.73
N ARG A 21 -8.22 -15.17 -21.82
CA ARG A 21 -7.45 -13.97 -22.11
C ARG A 21 -5.99 -14.37 -22.22
N PRO A 22 -5.25 -13.84 -23.22
CA PRO A 22 -3.84 -14.13 -23.31
C PRO A 22 -3.18 -13.68 -21.99
N PRO A 23 -2.44 -14.57 -21.31
CA PRO A 23 -1.72 -14.20 -20.11
C PRO A 23 -0.73 -13.09 -20.46
N ARG A 24 -0.49 -12.17 -19.52
CA ARG A 24 0.58 -11.18 -19.68
C ARG A 24 1.90 -11.93 -19.87
N THR A 25 2.72 -11.45 -20.80
CA THR A 25 3.99 -12.09 -21.15
C THR A 25 5.20 -11.46 -20.45
N GLY A 26 5.03 -10.26 -19.87
CA GLY A 26 6.14 -9.47 -19.31
C GLY A 26 6.80 -8.54 -20.32
N ASP A 27 6.33 -8.54 -21.57
CA ASP A 27 6.92 -7.77 -22.68
C ASP A 27 6.25 -6.41 -22.92
N SER A 28 5.28 -6.00 -22.10
CA SER A 28 4.75 -4.64 -22.23
C SER A 28 5.82 -3.62 -21.85
N ARG A 29 5.77 -2.42 -22.45
CA ARG A 29 6.65 -1.31 -22.10
C ARG A 29 6.50 -0.94 -20.63
N ILE A 30 5.29 -0.99 -20.08
CA ILE A 30 5.04 -0.72 -18.65
C ILE A 30 5.76 -1.74 -17.76
N GLU A 31 5.68 -3.04 -18.09
CA GLU A 31 6.36 -4.10 -17.33
C GLU A 31 7.88 -3.98 -17.44
N ARG A 32 8.43 -3.71 -18.63
CA ARG A 32 9.87 -3.43 -18.80
C ARG A 32 10.32 -2.22 -17.99
N MET A 33 9.55 -1.13 -18.03
CA MET A 33 9.85 0.07 -17.23
C MET A 33 9.86 -0.24 -15.73
N ALA A 34 8.91 -1.06 -15.24
CA ALA A 34 8.89 -1.49 -13.85
C ALA A 34 10.14 -2.28 -13.48
N VAL A 35 10.54 -3.25 -14.31
CA VAL A 35 11.76 -4.06 -14.12
C VAL A 35 13.00 -3.17 -14.12
N GLU A 36 13.16 -2.31 -15.13
CA GLU A 36 14.28 -1.39 -15.27
C GLU A 36 14.37 -0.43 -14.08
N ARG A 37 13.23 0.09 -13.61
CA ARG A 37 13.19 0.97 -12.44
C ARG A 37 13.61 0.26 -11.16
N VAL A 38 13.14 -0.97 -10.94
CA VAL A 38 13.55 -1.78 -9.79
C VAL A 38 15.05 -2.07 -9.86
N ARG A 39 15.58 -2.50 -11.02
CA ARG A 39 17.02 -2.71 -11.21
C ARG A 39 17.84 -1.48 -10.88
N ALA A 40 17.44 -0.32 -11.39
CA ALA A 40 18.20 0.91 -11.23
C ALA A 40 18.13 1.47 -9.80
N SER A 41 17.06 1.20 -9.06
CA SER A 41 16.75 1.96 -7.85
C SER A 41 16.41 1.13 -6.61
N VAL A 42 16.57 -0.19 -6.63
CA VAL A 42 16.25 -1.06 -5.48
C VAL A 42 16.94 -0.61 -4.18
N ALA A 43 18.15 -0.07 -4.27
CA ALA A 43 18.92 0.44 -3.13
C ALA A 43 18.28 1.67 -2.45
N ALA A 44 17.56 2.48 -3.22
CA ALA A 44 16.84 3.67 -2.77
C ALA A 44 15.40 3.35 -2.34
N MET A 45 14.86 2.18 -2.70
CA MET A 45 13.51 1.79 -2.32
C MET A 45 13.38 1.55 -0.81
N PRO A 46 12.22 1.85 -0.18
CA PRO A 46 11.97 1.54 1.22
C PRO A 46 12.13 0.04 1.51
N ALA A 47 12.65 -0.31 2.70
CA ALA A 47 12.85 -1.71 3.10
C ALA A 47 11.53 -2.52 3.06
N SER A 48 10.40 -1.89 3.38
CA SER A 48 9.08 -2.52 3.27
C SER A 48 8.74 -2.94 1.85
N LEU A 49 9.03 -2.09 0.86
CA LEU A 49 8.81 -2.41 -0.54
C LEU A 49 9.73 -3.54 -1.00
N VAL A 50 11.03 -3.48 -0.67
CA VAL A 50 11.99 -4.53 -1.03
C VAL A 50 11.60 -5.88 -0.43
N VAL A 51 11.20 -5.93 0.85
CA VAL A 51 10.72 -7.15 1.49
C VAL A 51 9.45 -7.67 0.82
N GLN A 52 8.50 -6.79 0.51
CA GLN A 52 7.25 -7.17 -0.16
C GLN A 52 7.51 -7.76 -1.56
N LEU A 53 8.48 -7.22 -2.30
CA LEU A 53 8.90 -7.77 -3.60
C LEU A 53 9.65 -9.10 -3.45
N ALA A 54 10.49 -9.25 -2.43
CA ALA A 54 11.21 -10.49 -2.16
C ALA A 54 10.29 -11.65 -1.70
N LEU A 55 9.14 -11.33 -1.09
CA LEU A 55 8.13 -12.29 -0.64
C LEU A 55 7.11 -12.67 -1.71
N TRP A 56 6.92 -11.85 -2.75
CA TRP A 56 5.94 -12.11 -3.83
C TRP A 56 5.96 -13.58 -4.26
N PRO A 57 4.83 -14.27 -4.53
CA PRO A 57 3.44 -13.81 -4.46
C PRO A 57 2.84 -13.78 -3.05
N ASP A 58 3.66 -14.02 -2.02
CA ASP A 58 3.22 -13.84 -0.64
C ASP A 58 3.19 -12.36 -0.24
N GLU A 59 2.25 -12.05 0.65
CA GLU A 59 2.08 -10.72 1.23
C GLU A 59 2.69 -10.67 2.61
N LEU A 60 3.38 -9.57 2.92
CA LEU A 60 3.88 -9.30 4.26
C LEU A 60 2.74 -9.31 5.30
N ALA A 61 1.57 -8.82 4.89
CA ALA A 61 0.34 -8.84 5.69
C ALA A 61 -0.15 -10.26 6.01
N ARG A 62 -0.08 -11.17 5.02
CA ARG A 62 -0.45 -12.58 5.17
C ARG A 62 0.49 -13.28 6.15
N TRP A 63 1.79 -13.06 5.99
CA TRP A 63 2.80 -13.56 6.93
C TRP A 63 2.57 -13.01 8.35
N ALA A 64 2.35 -11.70 8.51
CA ALA A 64 2.12 -11.08 9.81
C ALA A 64 0.92 -11.72 10.54
N ARG A 65 -0.19 -11.96 9.81
CA ARG A 65 -1.37 -12.65 10.34
C ARG A 65 -1.06 -14.09 10.76
N ALA A 66 -0.33 -14.84 9.95
CA ALA A 66 0.08 -16.22 10.28
C ALA A 66 0.94 -16.27 11.55
N GLU A 67 1.85 -15.32 11.72
CA GLU A 67 2.73 -15.21 12.88
C GLU A 67 2.05 -14.56 14.11
N ARG A 68 0.76 -14.17 13.99
CA ARG A 68 -0.04 -13.45 14.99
C ARG A 68 0.59 -12.12 15.44
N VAL A 69 1.15 -11.38 14.47
CA VAL A 69 1.77 -10.07 14.66
C VAL A 69 0.92 -9.02 13.96
N ALA A 70 0.66 -7.89 14.62
CA ALA A 70 -0.02 -6.78 13.97
C ALA A 70 0.81 -6.25 12.80
N GLU A 71 0.18 -6.02 11.64
CA GLU A 71 0.88 -5.54 10.43
C GLU A 71 1.66 -4.23 10.70
N SER A 72 1.10 -3.34 11.52
CA SER A 72 1.74 -2.09 11.94
C SER A 72 3.07 -2.29 12.65
N VAL A 73 3.25 -3.39 13.41
CA VAL A 73 4.52 -3.72 14.07
C VAL A 73 5.58 -4.05 13.02
N VAL A 74 5.20 -4.78 11.97
CA VAL A 74 6.10 -5.16 10.87
C VAL A 74 6.47 -3.93 10.05
N TYR A 75 5.51 -3.07 9.72
CA TYR A 75 5.81 -1.81 9.02
C TYR A 75 6.67 -0.87 9.86
N ASN A 76 6.45 -0.79 11.18
CA ASN A 76 7.28 0.00 12.09
C ASN A 76 8.70 -0.56 12.21
N LEU A 77 8.86 -1.89 12.16
CA LEU A 77 10.17 -2.54 12.07
C LEU A 77 10.89 -2.09 10.79
N LEU A 78 10.25 -2.25 9.64
CA LEU A 78 10.85 -1.98 8.33
C LEU A 78 11.08 -0.48 8.07
N ALA A 79 10.28 0.39 8.70
CA ALA A 79 10.47 1.83 8.69
C ALA A 79 11.51 2.32 9.73
N ARG A 80 12.25 1.40 10.37
CA ARG A 80 13.27 1.71 11.39
C ARG A 80 12.73 2.54 12.57
N ARG A 81 11.44 2.43 12.89
CA ARG A 81 10.79 3.15 14.00
C ARG A 81 11.06 2.45 15.33
N LYS A 82 11.01 1.12 15.34
CA LYS A 82 11.29 0.28 16.50
C LYS A 82 12.01 -1.01 16.05
N PRO A 83 12.99 -1.51 16.81
CA PRO A 83 13.89 -2.58 16.34
C PRO A 83 13.25 -3.98 16.32
N TYR A 84 12.25 -4.24 17.17
CA TYR A 84 11.49 -5.50 17.28
C TYR A 84 12.30 -6.77 16.99
N VAL A 85 13.36 -7.02 17.77
CA VAL A 85 14.39 -8.05 17.51
C VAL A 85 13.79 -9.43 17.21
N ARG A 86 12.87 -9.92 18.04
CA ARG A 86 12.22 -11.23 17.83
C ARG A 86 11.40 -11.30 16.54
N ILE A 87 10.73 -10.21 16.16
CA ILE A 87 9.95 -10.14 14.91
C ILE A 87 10.91 -10.09 13.71
N ARG A 88 12.02 -9.36 13.84
CA ARG A 88 13.08 -9.29 12.84
C ARG A 88 13.70 -10.67 12.58
N GLU A 89 13.99 -11.44 13.62
CA GLU A 89 14.52 -12.81 13.50
C GLU A 89 13.51 -13.74 12.81
N ARG A 90 12.22 -13.70 13.22
CA ARG A 90 11.16 -14.50 12.58
C ARG A 90 10.98 -14.14 11.10
N LEU A 91 11.02 -12.85 10.76
CA LEU A 91 10.92 -12.39 9.38
C LEU A 91 12.14 -12.82 8.55
N ALA A 92 13.35 -12.72 9.10
CA ALA A 92 14.57 -13.16 8.44
C ALA A 92 14.56 -14.68 8.17
N ALA A 93 14.10 -15.47 9.16
CA ALA A 93 13.93 -16.91 9.02
C ALA A 93 12.90 -17.25 7.92
N HIS A 94 11.76 -16.56 7.89
CA HIS A 94 10.74 -16.74 6.85
C HIS A 94 11.27 -16.37 5.44
N LEU A 95 12.07 -15.32 5.35
CA LEU A 95 12.75 -14.92 4.11
C LEU A 95 13.89 -15.88 3.72
N GLY A 96 14.31 -16.78 4.61
CA GLY A 96 15.44 -17.68 4.40
C GLY A 96 16.78 -16.95 4.30
N VAL A 97 16.92 -15.81 4.99
CA VAL A 97 18.16 -15.01 5.01
C VAL A 97 18.69 -14.87 6.43
N PRO A 98 20.03 -14.72 6.60
CA PRO A 98 20.60 -14.32 7.88
C PRO A 98 19.97 -13.02 8.41
N THR A 99 19.70 -12.95 9.72
CA THR A 99 19.15 -11.75 10.38
C THR A 99 20.00 -10.51 10.10
N GLY A 100 21.31 -10.66 9.93
CA GLY A 100 22.22 -9.58 9.54
C GLY A 100 21.89 -8.94 8.19
N HIS A 101 21.46 -9.72 7.18
CA HIS A 101 21.07 -9.18 5.88
C HIS A 101 19.79 -8.35 5.96
N LEU A 102 18.81 -8.81 6.75
CA LEU A 102 17.60 -8.03 7.00
C LEU A 102 17.92 -6.75 7.81
N ALA A 103 18.81 -6.84 8.80
CA ALA A 103 19.27 -5.68 9.57
C ALA A 103 19.98 -4.65 8.66
N MET A 104 20.87 -5.09 7.76
CA MET A 104 21.52 -4.22 6.78
C MET A 104 20.51 -3.49 5.89
N LEU A 105 19.44 -4.17 5.48
CA LEU A 105 18.37 -3.58 4.66
C LEU A 105 17.58 -2.51 5.43
N VAL A 106 17.22 -2.81 6.69
CA VAL A 106 16.35 -1.96 7.52
C VAL A 106 17.11 -0.78 8.14
N ASP A 107 18.32 -1.04 8.63
CA ASP A 107 19.10 -0.06 9.38
C ASP A 107 19.98 0.80 8.45
N GLY A 108 20.30 0.29 7.25
CA GLY A 108 21.05 0.99 6.21
C GLY A 108 20.28 2.21 5.67
N ALA A 109 21.00 3.29 5.42
CA ALA A 109 20.44 4.46 4.73
C ALA A 109 20.12 4.07 3.28
N PRO A 110 18.90 4.34 2.78
CA PRO A 110 18.61 4.19 1.35
C PRO A 110 19.63 4.95 0.50
N ALA A 111 19.92 4.44 -0.70
CA ALA A 111 20.67 5.23 -1.68
C ALA A 111 19.87 6.47 -2.08
N ASP A 112 20.57 7.51 -2.51
CA ASP A 112 19.93 8.70 -3.06
C ASP A 112 19.21 8.35 -4.37
N THR A 113 18.04 8.94 -4.57
CA THR A 113 17.13 8.67 -5.70
C THR A 113 17.64 9.17 -7.05
N ASP A 114 18.90 9.58 -7.15
CA ASP A 114 19.42 10.34 -8.28
C ASP A 114 19.46 9.51 -9.57
N ALA A 115 18.49 9.80 -10.44
CA ALA A 115 18.47 9.39 -11.84
C ALA A 115 19.49 10.18 -12.70
N SER A 116 20.37 10.97 -12.09
CA SER A 116 21.42 11.73 -12.77
C SER A 116 22.74 11.48 -12.06
N GLY A 117 23.67 10.80 -12.73
CA GLY A 117 24.96 10.38 -12.20
C GLY A 117 25.93 11.53 -11.87
N ALA A 118 25.62 12.31 -10.84
CA ALA A 118 26.57 13.20 -10.19
C ALA A 118 26.57 12.87 -8.69
N PRO A 119 27.71 12.54 -8.08
CA PRO A 119 27.78 12.39 -6.63
C PRO A 119 27.60 13.77 -5.98
N GLU A 120 26.42 14.06 -5.45
CA GLU A 120 26.24 15.23 -4.59
C GLU A 120 26.94 15.04 -3.23
N PRO A 121 27.55 16.10 -2.68
CA PRO A 121 28.17 16.06 -1.36
C PRO A 121 27.09 15.96 -0.29
N THR A 122 27.16 14.87 0.46
CA THR A 122 26.20 14.39 1.45
C THR A 122 25.87 15.43 2.53
N ALA A 123 24.62 15.89 2.57
CA ALA A 123 24.11 16.79 3.61
C ALA A 123 23.64 16.07 4.90
N ASP A 124 23.86 14.76 5.04
CA ASP A 124 23.54 14.06 6.29
C ASP A 124 24.61 13.01 6.62
N GLY A 125 25.23 13.16 7.80
CA GLY A 125 26.47 12.53 8.26
C GLY A 125 26.42 11.01 8.54
N ALA A 126 25.67 10.23 7.77
CA ALA A 126 25.81 8.79 7.77
C ALA A 126 27.03 8.38 6.92
N PRO A 127 28.07 7.76 7.52
CA PRO A 127 29.25 7.37 6.76
C PRO A 127 28.86 6.38 5.64
N GLY A 128 29.48 6.54 4.46
CA GLY A 128 29.06 5.87 3.22
C GLY A 128 28.97 4.33 3.27
N TRP A 129 29.64 3.69 4.22
CA TRP A 129 29.53 2.24 4.46
C TRP A 129 28.17 1.79 5.03
N ARG A 130 27.34 2.72 5.52
CA ARG A 130 25.95 2.44 5.96
C ARG A 130 24.91 2.66 4.86
N ARG A 131 25.30 3.11 3.67
CA ARG A 131 24.37 3.24 2.54
C ARG A 131 24.10 1.89 1.90
N ARG A 132 22.88 1.73 1.43
CA ARG A 132 22.46 0.60 0.61
C ARG A 132 23.03 0.77 -0.79
N THR A 133 23.53 -0.33 -1.34
CA THR A 133 24.24 -0.37 -2.64
C THR A 133 23.50 -1.19 -3.69
N GLY A 134 22.38 -1.83 -3.34
CA GLY A 134 21.67 -2.75 -4.22
C GLY A 134 22.25 -4.17 -4.21
N THR A 135 23.29 -4.43 -3.43
CA THR A 135 23.97 -5.72 -3.35
C THR A 135 23.51 -6.58 -2.17
N ASN A 136 22.55 -6.10 -1.36
CA ASN A 136 21.97 -6.92 -0.29
C ASN A 136 21.23 -8.13 -0.92
N PRO A 137 21.36 -9.35 -0.37
CA PRO A 137 20.66 -10.52 -0.92
C PRO A 137 19.14 -10.36 -1.05
N LEU A 138 18.50 -9.56 -0.19
CA LEU A 138 17.07 -9.25 -0.31
C LEU A 138 16.77 -8.28 -1.46
N GLU A 139 17.65 -7.32 -1.74
CA GLU A 139 17.53 -6.41 -2.88
C GLU A 139 17.68 -7.19 -4.19
N LEU A 140 18.72 -8.03 -4.29
CA LEU A 140 18.96 -8.89 -5.45
C LEU A 140 17.80 -9.86 -5.67
N ARG A 141 17.27 -10.45 -4.59
CA ARG A 141 16.09 -11.31 -4.66
C ARG A 141 14.85 -10.55 -5.13
N ALA A 142 14.61 -9.34 -4.63
CA ALA A 142 13.50 -8.50 -5.07
C ALA A 142 13.58 -8.19 -6.57
N VAL A 143 14.76 -7.80 -7.06
CA VAL A 143 15.01 -7.56 -8.50
C VAL A 143 14.71 -8.83 -9.30
N ALA A 144 15.32 -9.96 -8.94
CA ALA A 144 15.15 -11.24 -9.63
C ALA A 144 13.70 -11.73 -9.63
N ARG A 145 12.92 -11.42 -8.58
CA ARG A 145 11.51 -11.77 -8.49
C ARG A 145 10.66 -10.93 -9.44
N VAL A 146 10.89 -9.62 -9.48
CA VAL A 146 10.21 -8.72 -10.43
C VAL A 146 10.53 -9.14 -11.87
N GLU A 147 11.80 -9.36 -12.21
CA GLU A 147 12.20 -9.78 -13.56
C GLU A 147 11.46 -11.04 -14.05
N ARG A 148 11.27 -12.01 -13.16
CA ARG A 148 10.69 -13.30 -13.51
C ARG A 148 9.17 -13.29 -13.49
N GLU A 149 8.55 -12.46 -12.65
CA GLU A 149 7.14 -12.57 -12.31
C GLU A 149 6.35 -11.27 -12.52
N VAL A 150 6.93 -10.23 -13.12
CA VAL A 150 6.24 -8.95 -13.39
C VAL A 150 4.90 -9.14 -14.10
N ALA A 151 4.83 -10.11 -15.01
CA ALA A 151 3.62 -10.46 -15.76
C ALA A 151 2.50 -11.03 -14.87
N ALA A 152 2.85 -11.64 -13.73
CA ALA A 152 1.90 -12.17 -12.76
C ALA A 152 1.56 -11.15 -11.66
N MET A 153 2.30 -10.04 -11.56
CA MET A 153 2.07 -9.01 -10.54
C MET A 153 0.88 -8.13 -10.88
N PRO A 154 0.01 -7.76 -9.92
CA PRO A 154 -1.14 -6.90 -10.17
C PRO A 154 -0.76 -5.63 -10.93
N ALA A 155 -1.60 -5.19 -11.87
CA ALA A 155 -1.37 -3.96 -12.64
C ALA A 155 -1.02 -2.77 -11.74
N ALA A 156 -1.67 -2.65 -10.58
CA ALA A 156 -1.39 -1.58 -9.62
C ALA A 156 0.05 -1.64 -9.07
N THR A 157 0.58 -2.83 -8.81
CA THR A 157 1.97 -3.03 -8.40
C THR A 157 2.91 -2.68 -9.54
N VAL A 158 2.66 -3.18 -10.76
CA VAL A 158 3.51 -2.93 -11.93
C VAL A 158 3.58 -1.43 -12.23
N VAL A 159 2.43 -0.74 -12.29
CA VAL A 159 2.38 0.71 -12.52
C VAL A 159 3.06 1.47 -11.38
N GLY A 160 2.83 1.07 -10.13
CA GLY A 160 3.49 1.68 -8.97
C GLY A 160 5.02 1.58 -9.04
N LEU A 161 5.55 0.44 -9.47
CA LEU A 161 6.98 0.23 -9.68
C LEU A 161 7.52 1.07 -10.85
N ALA A 162 6.79 1.15 -11.96
CA ALA A 162 7.18 1.95 -13.12
C ALA A 162 7.22 3.46 -12.83
N MET A 163 6.40 3.94 -11.88
CA MET A 163 6.32 5.35 -11.51
C MET A 163 7.28 5.78 -10.40
N TRP A 164 7.86 4.81 -9.67
CA TRP A 164 8.75 5.07 -8.53
C TRP A 164 9.88 6.06 -8.91
N PRO A 165 10.23 7.05 -8.06
CA PRO A 165 9.88 7.19 -6.63
C PRO A 165 8.53 7.82 -6.34
N GLU A 166 7.86 8.39 -7.34
CA GLU A 166 6.53 8.98 -7.18
C GLU A 166 5.51 7.88 -6.88
N THR A 167 4.70 8.06 -5.83
CA THR A 167 3.64 7.10 -5.51
C THR A 167 2.38 7.36 -6.32
N LEU A 168 1.60 6.32 -6.62
CA LEU A 168 0.29 6.46 -7.29
C LEU A 168 -0.63 7.45 -6.58
N THR A 169 -0.64 7.44 -5.25
CA THR A 169 -1.47 8.34 -4.43
C THR A 169 -1.02 9.79 -4.53
N GLU A 170 0.29 10.03 -4.50
CA GLU A 170 0.87 11.38 -4.63
C GLU A 170 0.61 11.94 -6.03
N TRP A 171 0.93 11.16 -7.07
CA TRP A 171 0.63 11.51 -8.46
C TRP A 171 -0.85 11.82 -8.68
N ALA A 172 -1.74 10.97 -8.16
CA ALA A 172 -3.19 11.16 -8.29
C ALA A 172 -3.62 12.50 -7.69
N ARG A 173 -3.13 12.85 -6.50
CA ARG A 173 -3.41 14.13 -5.85
C ARG A 173 -2.91 15.31 -6.68
N LEU A 174 -1.69 15.24 -7.20
CA LEU A 174 -1.11 16.29 -8.06
C LEU A 174 -1.89 16.48 -9.37
N ARG A 175 -2.54 15.44 -9.86
CA ARG A 175 -3.39 15.48 -11.06
C ARG A 175 -4.86 15.76 -10.78
N GLY A 176 -5.25 16.02 -9.52
CA GLY A 176 -6.64 16.24 -9.13
C GLY A 176 -7.52 14.99 -9.27
N LEU A 177 -6.92 13.80 -9.34
CA LEU A 177 -7.60 12.52 -9.42
C LEU A 177 -7.86 11.97 -8.01
N GLN A 178 -9.00 11.29 -7.84
CA GLN A 178 -9.28 10.55 -6.62
C GLN A 178 -8.40 9.30 -6.56
N PRO A 179 -7.56 9.10 -5.51
CA PRO A 179 -6.71 7.92 -5.40
C PRO A 179 -7.51 6.62 -5.46
N SER A 180 -8.70 6.58 -4.86
CA SER A 180 -9.60 5.43 -4.91
C SER A 180 -10.02 5.07 -6.34
N ALA A 181 -10.27 6.06 -7.19
CA ALA A 181 -10.59 5.84 -8.60
C ALA A 181 -9.38 5.27 -9.37
N VAL A 182 -8.16 5.71 -9.05
CA VAL A 182 -6.93 5.18 -9.64
C VAL A 182 -6.73 3.72 -9.25
N TRP A 183 -6.85 3.39 -7.95
CA TRP A 183 -6.75 2.02 -7.46
C TRP A 183 -7.85 1.12 -8.02
N ALA A 184 -9.10 1.59 -8.08
CA ALA A 184 -10.20 0.85 -8.70
C ALA A 184 -9.94 0.59 -10.19
N THR A 185 -9.37 1.58 -10.90
CA THR A 185 -8.99 1.44 -12.31
C THR A 185 -7.95 0.36 -12.51
N LEU A 186 -6.89 0.40 -11.72
CA LEU A 186 -5.82 -0.60 -11.79
C LEU A 186 -6.25 -1.98 -11.26
N ALA A 187 -7.33 -2.06 -10.49
CA ALA A 187 -7.96 -3.31 -10.07
C ALA A 187 -8.96 -3.87 -11.11
N GLY A 188 -9.09 -3.23 -12.29
CA GLY A 188 -9.92 -3.72 -13.39
C GLY A 188 -11.15 -2.86 -13.70
N THR A 189 -11.52 -1.87 -12.89
CA THR A 189 -12.71 -1.03 -13.16
C THR A 189 -12.35 0.14 -14.08
N PRO A 190 -12.54 0.04 -15.40
CA PRO A 190 -11.94 0.98 -16.34
C PRO A 190 -12.43 2.41 -16.11
N SER A 191 -11.49 3.35 -16.11
CA SER A 191 -11.77 4.77 -16.25
C SER A 191 -10.90 5.31 -17.37
N GLU A 192 -11.53 5.74 -18.47
CA GLU A 192 -10.80 6.29 -19.62
C GLU A 192 -9.98 7.52 -19.23
N HIS A 193 -10.52 8.35 -18.34
CA HIS A 193 -9.84 9.54 -17.82
C HIS A 193 -8.54 9.16 -17.07
N VAL A 194 -8.62 8.19 -16.16
CA VAL A 194 -7.44 7.69 -15.40
C VAL A 194 -6.46 7.01 -16.34
N ALA A 195 -6.93 6.14 -17.24
CA ALA A 195 -6.08 5.42 -18.20
C ALA A 195 -5.31 6.40 -19.11
N THR A 196 -5.98 7.45 -19.58
CA THR A 196 -5.35 8.51 -20.40
C THR A 196 -4.32 9.31 -19.60
N ALA A 197 -4.60 9.60 -18.33
CA ALA A 197 -3.65 10.29 -17.45
C ALA A 197 -2.40 9.42 -17.16
N LEU A 198 -2.59 8.13 -16.90
CA LEU A 198 -1.50 7.17 -16.70
C LEU A 198 -0.66 6.99 -17.95
N ALA A 199 -1.29 6.85 -19.12
CA ALA A 199 -0.61 6.72 -20.41
C ALA A 199 0.33 7.91 -20.67
N ARG A 200 -0.16 9.13 -20.41
CA ARG A 200 0.66 10.35 -20.50
C ARG A 200 1.80 10.38 -19.49
N ARG A 201 1.58 9.91 -18.26
CA ARG A 201 2.62 9.90 -17.21
C ARG A 201 3.73 8.88 -17.49
N LEU A 202 3.37 7.74 -18.08
CA LEU A 202 4.28 6.65 -18.37
C LEU A 202 4.90 6.74 -19.78
N ASP A 203 4.48 7.71 -20.59
CA ASP A 203 4.88 7.82 -22.01
C ASP A 203 4.59 6.53 -22.80
N VAL A 204 3.37 6.02 -22.66
CA VAL A 204 2.89 4.81 -23.34
C VAL A 204 1.54 5.07 -23.98
N SER A 205 1.08 4.14 -24.84
CA SER A 205 -0.23 4.26 -25.45
C SER A 205 -1.36 4.00 -24.44
N VAL A 206 -2.51 4.68 -24.60
CA VAL A 206 -3.71 4.40 -23.77
C VAL A 206 -4.16 2.94 -23.92
N ARG A 207 -4.04 2.39 -25.13
CA ARG A 207 -4.33 0.98 -25.42
C ARG A 207 -3.52 0.03 -24.55
N GLU A 208 -2.24 0.34 -24.31
CA GLU A 208 -1.36 -0.49 -23.48
C GLU A 208 -1.75 -0.45 -22.00
N VAL A 209 -2.10 0.72 -21.48
CA VAL A 209 -2.62 0.85 -20.11
C VAL A 209 -3.94 0.09 -19.96
N LEU A 210 -4.85 0.20 -20.94
CA LEU A 210 -6.11 -0.53 -20.92
C LEU A 210 -5.92 -2.04 -21.04
N ALA A 211 -4.96 -2.51 -21.84
CA ALA A 211 -4.63 -3.94 -21.93
C ALA A 211 -4.13 -4.48 -20.58
N LEU A 212 -3.30 -3.71 -19.87
CA LEU A 212 -2.84 -4.05 -18.53
C LEU A 212 -4.01 -4.10 -17.53
N ILE A 213 -4.93 -3.13 -17.57
CA ILE A 213 -6.13 -3.09 -16.71
C ILE A 213 -7.08 -4.25 -17.02
N GLU A 214 -7.28 -4.57 -18.30
CA GLU A 214 -8.19 -5.64 -18.72
C GLU A 214 -7.68 -7.02 -18.28
N ALA A 215 -6.36 -7.20 -18.20
CA ALA A 215 -5.76 -8.41 -17.64
C ALA A 215 -6.13 -8.62 -16.16
N GLU A 216 -6.44 -7.57 -15.41
CA GLU A 216 -6.84 -7.65 -13.99
C GLU A 216 -8.32 -7.91 -13.77
N ARG A 217 -9.18 -7.65 -14.77
CA ARG A 217 -10.60 -7.94 -14.63
C ARG A 217 -10.78 -9.44 -14.45
N ARG A 218 -11.32 -9.89 -13.33
CA ARG A 218 -11.82 -11.28 -13.26
C ARG A 218 -12.89 -11.46 -14.34
N PRO A 219 -12.95 -12.61 -15.03
CA PRO A 219 -14.10 -12.92 -15.86
C PRO A 219 -15.35 -12.93 -14.95
N ALA A 220 -16.34 -12.12 -15.32
CA ALA A 220 -17.67 -12.17 -14.72
C ALA A 220 -18.25 -13.56 -15.06
N GLY A 221 -18.03 -14.53 -14.17
CA GLY A 221 -18.36 -15.93 -14.42
C GLY A 221 -17.45 -16.95 -13.71
N ALA A 222 -16.23 -16.59 -13.27
CA ALA A 222 -15.39 -17.48 -12.44
C ALA A 222 -15.73 -17.40 -10.94
N GLY A 223 -17.02 -17.29 -10.64
CA GLY A 223 -17.53 -17.68 -9.33
C GLY A 223 -17.79 -19.18 -9.36
N SER A 224 -17.25 -19.91 -8.39
CA SER A 224 -17.51 -21.33 -8.09
C SER A 224 -16.62 -22.38 -8.77
N LEU A 225 -15.43 -22.58 -8.19
CA LEU A 225 -14.91 -23.93 -7.86
C LEU A 225 -14.18 -23.96 -6.50
N LEU A 226 -14.47 -23.00 -5.62
CA LEU A 226 -14.09 -22.99 -4.20
C LEU A 226 -15.26 -22.57 -3.30
N GLU A 227 -16.50 -22.81 -3.76
CA GLU A 227 -17.69 -22.72 -2.93
C GLU A 227 -18.17 -24.15 -2.58
N VAL A 228 -17.39 -24.84 -1.76
CA VAL A 228 -17.86 -25.96 -0.96
C VAL A 228 -17.40 -25.72 0.47
N ALA A 229 -18.35 -25.83 1.40
CA ALA A 229 -18.27 -25.59 2.85
C ALA A 229 -18.52 -24.15 3.34
N ARG A 230 -19.70 -23.61 3.01
CA ARG A 230 -20.45 -22.76 3.94
C ARG A 230 -21.51 -23.64 4.60
N PRO A 231 -21.55 -23.80 5.94
CA PRO A 231 -22.81 -24.07 6.60
C PRO A 231 -23.35 -22.75 7.15
N ALA A 232 -24.58 -22.47 6.75
CA ALA A 232 -25.45 -21.53 7.42
C ALA A 232 -25.72 -22.00 8.86
N ALA A 233 -25.68 -21.07 9.81
CA ALA A 233 -26.44 -21.16 11.05
C ALA A 233 -26.91 -19.75 11.41
N GLU A 234 -28.20 -19.56 11.19
CA GLU A 234 -29.00 -18.42 11.63
C GLU A 234 -28.99 -18.24 13.16
N LEU A 235 -29.18 -16.98 13.55
CA LEU A 235 -29.93 -16.52 14.73
C LEU A 235 -29.49 -17.06 16.10
N ALA A 236 -28.69 -16.25 16.79
CA ALA A 236 -28.86 -16.04 18.23
C ALA A 236 -28.41 -14.63 18.63
N THR A 237 -29.41 -13.78 18.89
CA THR A 237 -29.30 -12.62 19.78
C THR A 237 -28.65 -13.05 21.10
N THR A 238 -27.49 -12.51 21.47
CA THR A 238 -27.01 -12.49 22.86
C THR A 238 -25.99 -11.36 23.02
N THR A 239 -26.49 -10.27 23.59
CA THR A 239 -25.93 -9.51 24.72
C THR A 239 -24.41 -9.51 24.89
N VAL A 240 -23.81 -8.33 24.68
CA VAL A 240 -22.46 -7.97 25.11
C VAL A 240 -22.39 -8.04 26.65
N PRO A 241 -21.49 -8.81 27.27
CA PRO A 241 -21.13 -8.57 28.66
C PRO A 241 -20.15 -7.39 28.72
N VAL A 242 -20.59 -6.35 29.42
CA VAL A 242 -19.78 -5.24 29.94
C VAL A 242 -18.64 -5.85 30.75
N VAL A 243 -17.39 -5.58 30.36
CA VAL A 243 -16.23 -5.85 31.21
C VAL A 243 -16.16 -4.73 32.23
N ASP A 244 -16.35 -5.13 33.48
CA ASP A 244 -16.24 -4.33 34.71
C ASP A 244 -14.85 -3.66 34.81
N GLU A 245 -14.82 -2.32 34.74
CA GLU A 245 -13.71 -1.54 35.29
C GLU A 245 -13.83 -1.51 36.82
N PRO A 246 -12.79 -1.87 37.60
CA PRO A 246 -12.83 -1.71 39.04
C PRO A 246 -12.81 -0.22 39.42
N ARG A 247 -13.99 0.24 39.82
CA ARG A 247 -14.31 1.55 40.38
C ARG A 247 -13.57 1.76 41.72
N ALA A 248 -12.74 2.80 41.79
CA ALA A 248 -12.20 3.30 43.05
C ALA A 248 -13.34 3.83 43.97
N PRO A 249 -13.30 3.58 45.29
CA PRO A 249 -14.28 4.12 46.23
C PRO A 249 -13.84 5.47 46.80
N GLU A 250 -14.65 6.50 46.59
CA GLU A 250 -14.75 7.71 47.42
C GLU A 250 -16.24 8.12 47.43
N PRO A 251 -16.78 8.85 48.44
CA PRO A 251 -16.07 9.77 49.34
C PRO A 251 -16.55 9.76 50.82
N THR A 252 -15.81 10.40 51.71
CA THR A 252 -16.41 11.08 52.87
C THR A 252 -15.74 12.43 53.08
N ALA A 253 -16.57 13.46 53.10
CA ALA A 253 -16.21 14.86 53.16
C ALA A 253 -15.72 15.29 54.56
N ALA A 254 -14.77 16.22 54.62
CA ALA A 254 -14.87 17.43 55.44
C ALA A 254 -13.71 18.43 55.18
N ALA A 255 -14.10 19.71 55.14
CA ALA A 255 -13.33 20.93 55.42
C ALA A 255 -12.50 21.59 54.31
N ALA A 256 -13.09 22.63 53.70
CA ALA A 256 -12.41 23.73 52.98
C ALA A 256 -11.75 24.73 53.96
N PRO A 257 -10.75 25.54 53.52
CA PRO A 257 -11.01 26.93 53.10
C PRO A 257 -10.00 27.47 52.03
N PRO A 258 -9.88 28.79 51.76
CA PRO A 258 -10.70 29.59 50.84
C PRO A 258 -9.94 30.07 49.58
N ALA A 259 -10.69 30.54 48.58
CA ALA A 259 -10.21 31.01 47.28
C ALA A 259 -9.57 32.41 47.31
N PRO A 260 -8.52 32.68 46.51
CA PRO A 260 -8.12 34.04 46.16
C PRO A 260 -8.90 34.59 44.97
N ALA A 261 -9.31 35.85 45.12
CA ALA A 261 -10.19 36.63 44.26
C ALA A 261 -9.56 37.06 42.93
N VAL A 262 -10.41 37.16 41.90
CA VAL A 262 -10.16 37.86 40.64
C VAL A 262 -10.37 39.37 40.84
N PRO A 263 -9.44 40.24 40.42
CA PRO A 263 -9.77 41.62 40.10
C PRO A 263 -9.93 41.85 38.59
N ARG A 264 -10.97 42.63 38.28
CA ARG A 264 -11.47 43.02 36.96
C ARG A 264 -10.64 44.15 36.34
N SER A 265 -10.54 44.12 35.01
CA SER A 265 -10.62 45.23 34.04
C SER A 265 -10.28 46.67 34.50
N THR A 266 -9.28 47.27 33.86
CA THR A 266 -9.26 48.69 33.50
C THR A 266 -8.61 48.88 32.12
N ALA A 267 -9.43 49.26 31.14
CA ALA A 267 -8.95 49.98 29.96
C ALA A 267 -8.55 51.41 30.37
N PRO A 268 -7.74 52.08 29.54
CA PRO A 268 -8.30 53.25 28.88
C PRO A 268 -8.03 53.30 27.36
N ARG A 269 -9.04 53.81 26.66
CA ARG A 269 -9.00 54.29 25.27
C ARG A 269 -8.44 55.72 25.23
N ASP A 270 -7.94 56.05 24.05
CA ASP A 270 -7.73 57.38 23.45
C ASP A 270 -6.48 58.19 23.83
N GLN A 271 -5.57 58.31 22.85
CA GLN A 271 -5.25 59.54 22.09
C GLN A 271 -4.30 59.14 20.93
N LEU A 272 -4.75 59.19 19.67
CA LEU A 272 -4.72 60.33 18.75
C LEU A 272 -3.31 60.93 18.54
N SER A 273 -2.78 60.73 17.32
CA SER A 273 -2.25 61.77 16.41
C SER A 273 -0.90 61.48 15.74
N LEU A 274 -0.96 61.52 14.40
CA LEU A 274 0.00 62.08 13.41
C LEU A 274 1.32 61.29 13.23
N GLY A 275 1.72 60.86 12.04
CA GLY A 275 1.53 61.46 10.72
C GLY A 275 2.74 62.32 10.36
N LEU A 276 3.81 61.67 9.86
CA LEU A 276 4.75 62.12 8.83
C LEU A 276 5.76 61.01 8.53
#